data_AF-A0A3M5MVI7-F1
#
_entry.id   AF-A0A3M5MVI7-F1
#
_cell.length_a   1.000
_cell.length_b   1.000
_cell.length_c   1.000
_cell.angle_alpha   90.00
_cell.angle_beta   90.00
_cell.angle_gamma   90.00
#
_symmetry.space_group_name_H-M   'P 1'
#
loop_
_entity.id
_entity.type
_entity.pdbx_description
1 polymer ?
#
loop_
_entity_poly.entity_id
_entity_poly.type
_entity_poly.pdbx_seq_one_letter_code
_entity_poly.pdbx_strand_id
1 'polypeptide(L)' 'MTTKLSGSMQNVLKRMGNGDDYDDFGVHGPLSLAARVRTCDALVKRGLMVQTLFGHYLLTETGEALAGNLNAVPGDQQTV' A
#
# COMPACT_ATOMS: atom_id res chain seq x y z
N MET A 1 6.79 18.35 -6.30
CA MET A 1 7.46 17.08 -6.69
C MET A 1 6.56 15.92 -6.29
N THR A 2 5.89 15.28 -7.25
CA THR A 2 5.17 14.02 -7.00
C THR A 2 6.19 12.89 -7.05
N THR A 3 6.77 12.53 -5.90
CA THR A 3 7.70 11.40 -5.84
C THR A 3 6.97 10.12 -6.22
N LYS A 4 7.30 9.56 -7.38
CA LYS A 4 6.73 8.31 -7.90
C LYS A 4 6.80 7.21 -6.84
N LEU A 5 5.67 6.55 -6.57
CA LEU A 5 5.64 5.40 -5.66
C LEU A 5 6.39 4.21 -6.27
N SER A 6 7.16 3.49 -5.47
CA SER A 6 7.77 2.23 -5.91
C SER A 6 6.71 1.15 -6.15
N GLY A 7 7.04 0.11 -6.91
CA GLY A 7 6.13 -1.01 -7.13
C GLY A 7 5.65 -1.67 -5.83
N SER A 8 6.54 -1.85 -4.85
CA SER A 8 6.19 -2.40 -3.54
C SER A 8 5.21 -1.51 -2.76
N MET A 9 5.37 -0.18 -2.83
CA MET A 9 4.45 0.77 -2.19
C MET A 9 3.07 0.74 -2.83
N GLN A 10 3.00 0.68 -4.15
CA GLN A 10 1.74 0.56 -4.86
C GLN A 10 1.04 -0.76 -4.51
N ASN A 11 1.79 -1.87 -4.44
CA ASN A 11 1.24 -3.17 -4.07
C ASN A 11 0.69 -3.19 -2.64
N VAL A 12 1.38 -2.54 -1.69
CA VAL A 12 0.89 -2.37 -0.31
C VAL A 12 -0.42 -1.59 -0.29
N LEU A 13 -0.50 -0.45 -0.98
CA LEU A 13 -1.70 0.36 -1.05
C LEU A 13 -2.88 -0.38 -1.70
N LYS A 14 -2.64 -1.10 -2.81
CA LYS A 14 -3.69 -1.86 -3.50
C LYS A 14 -4.37 -2.89 -2.59
N ARG A 15 -3.57 -3.68 -1.89
CA ARG A 15 -4.06 -4.71 -0.96
C ARG A 15 -4.76 -4.12 0.26
N MET A 16 -4.16 -3.12 0.91
CA MET A 16 -4.79 -2.42 2.04
C MET A 16 -6.14 -1.81 1.64
N GLY A 17 -6.21 -1.21 0.45
CA GLY A 17 -7.45 -0.64 -0.08
C GLY A 17 -8.51 -1.67 -0.47
N ASN A 18 -8.14 -2.95 -0.64
CA ASN A 18 -9.07 -4.06 -0.85
C ASN A 18 -9.54 -4.68 0.48
N GLY A 19 -9.09 -4.16 1.62
CA GLY A 19 -9.44 -4.67 2.95
C GLY A 19 -8.53 -5.79 3.46
N ASP A 20 -7.39 -6.04 2.81
CA ASP A 20 -6.40 -6.98 3.33
C ASP A 20 -5.74 -6.40 4.59
N ASP A 21 -5.68 -7.18 5.66
CA ASP A 21 -5.00 -6.78 6.88
C ASP A 21 -3.48 -6.77 6.70
N TYR A 22 -2.81 -5.85 7.40
CA TYR A 22 -1.34 -5.71 7.38
C TYR A 22 -0.59 -7.03 7.66
N ASP A 23 -1.18 -7.93 8.45
CA ASP A 23 -0.60 -9.21 8.81
C ASP A 23 -0.64 -10.24 7.66
N ASP A 24 -1.59 -10.11 6.73
CA ASP A 24 -1.76 -11.00 5.58
C ASP A 24 -0.71 -10.79 4.47
N PHE A 25 -0.01 -9.67 4.51
CA PHE A 25 1.02 -9.34 3.53
C PHE A 25 2.25 -10.27 3.58
N GLY A 26 2.36 -11.13 4.59
CA GLY A 26 3.54 -11.96 4.84
C GLY A 26 3.37 -13.43 5.05
N VAL A 27 2.15 -13.87 5.33
CA VAL A 27 1.88 -15.31 5.41
C VAL A 27 1.85 -15.90 3.99
N HIS A 28 1.44 -15.11 3.00
CA HIS A 28 1.28 -15.56 1.61
C HIS A 28 1.83 -14.61 0.53
N GLY A 29 2.55 -13.54 0.91
CA GLY A 29 3.03 -12.49 -0.02
C GLY A 29 4.53 -12.58 -0.37
N PRO A 30 4.98 -11.94 -1.47
CA PRO A 30 6.36 -11.99 -1.95
C PRO A 30 7.37 -11.16 -1.14
N LEU A 31 6.93 -10.42 -0.10
CA LEU A 31 7.78 -9.56 0.72
C LEU A 31 8.09 -10.24 2.06
N SER A 32 9.31 -10.08 2.57
CA SER A 32 9.64 -10.43 3.96
C SER A 32 9.05 -9.41 4.95
N LEU A 33 8.86 -9.80 6.22
CA LEU A 33 8.33 -8.91 7.27
C LEU A 33 9.10 -7.60 7.37
N ALA A 34 10.44 -7.66 7.37
CA ALA A 34 11.29 -6.47 7.45
C ALA A 34 11.13 -5.55 6.22
N ALA A 35 10.92 -6.10 5.02
CA ALA A 35 10.69 -5.30 3.82
C ALA A 35 9.34 -4.58 3.86
N ARG A 36 8.32 -5.20 4.45
CA ARG A 36 6.99 -4.59 4.62
C ARG A 36 6.99 -3.43 5.60
N VAL A 37 7.59 -3.62 6.78
CA VAL A 37 7.73 -2.56 7.79
C VAL A 37 8.40 -1.33 7.16
N ARG A 38 9.53 -1.53 6.45
CA ARG A 38 10.21 -0.42 5.76
C ARG A 38 9.34 0.26 4.69
N THR A 39 8.53 -0.51 3.99
CA THR A 39 7.63 0.02 2.96
C THR A 39 6.50 0.84 3.58
N CYS A 40 5.91 0.36 4.68
CA CYS A 40 4.85 1.07 5.41
C CYS A 40 5.39 2.33 6.09
N ASP A 41 6.56 2.28 6.72
CA ASP A 41 7.23 3.47 7.28
C ASP A 41 7.47 4.54 6.22
N ALA A 42 7.86 4.13 5.01
CA ALA A 42 8.05 5.06 3.91
C ALA A 42 6.73 5.65 3.40
N LEU A 43 5.62 4.92 3.50
CA LEU A 43 4.26 5.42 3.22
C LEU A 43 3.76 6.36 4.33
N VAL A 44 4.08 6.08 5.59
CA VAL A 44 3.82 6.98 6.73
C VAL A 44 4.54 8.31 6.55
N LYS A 45 5.83 8.28 6.19
CA LYS A 45 6.61 9.49 5.87
C LYS A 45 6.04 10.30 4.70
N ARG A 46 5.22 9.68 3.85
CA ARG A 46 4.53 10.32 2.73
C ARG A 46 3.09 10.73 3.06
N GLY A 47 2.62 10.53 4.29
CA GLY A 47 1.27 10.86 4.72
C GLY A 47 0.18 9.97 4.12
N LEU A 48 0.55 8.80 3.57
CA LEU A 48 -0.38 7.84 2.97
C LEU A 48 -0.85 6.77 3.95
N MET A 49 -0.14 6.63 5.07
CA MET A 49 -0.47 5.70 6.15
C MET A 49 -0.22 6.36 7.50
N VAL A 50 -0.82 5.80 8.53
CA VAL A 50 -0.49 6.07 9.93
C VAL A 50 -0.13 4.77 10.63
N GLN A 51 0.87 4.83 11.50
CA GLN A 51 1.16 3.75 12.43
C GLN A 51 0.38 4.00 13.73
N THR A 52 -0.40 3.02 14.13
CA THR A 52 -1.16 3.04 15.39
C THR A 52 -0.24 2.73 16.58
N LEU A 53 -0.71 3.01 17.80
CA LEU A 53 0.01 2.70 19.04
C LEU A 53 0.31 1.20 19.22
N PHE A 54 -0.43 0.33 18.53
CA PHE A 54 -0.26 -1.13 18.57
C PHE A 54 0.64 -1.67 17.44
N GLY A 55 1.26 -0.80 16.64
CA GLY A 55 2.14 -1.19 15.55
C GLY A 55 1.42 -1.61 14.26
N HIS A 56 0.10 -1.55 14.21
CA HIS A 56 -0.66 -1.70 12.97
C HIS A 56 -0.54 -0.46 12.11
N TYR A 57 -0.59 -0.66 10.79
CA TYR A 57 -0.66 0.42 9.82
C TYR A 57 -2.10 0.56 9.32
N LEU A 58 -2.56 1.79 9.19
CA LEU A 58 -3.85 2.12 8.59
C LEU A 58 -3.65 3.13 7.46
N LEU A 59 -4.51 3.09 6.45
CA LEU A 59 -4.51 4.13 5.41
C LEU A 59 -4.99 5.46 6.00
N THR A 60 -4.42 6.55 5.51
CA THR A 60 -5.03 7.87 5.67
C THR A 60 -6.09 8.07 4.59
N GLU A 61 -6.94 9.09 4.70
CA GLU A 61 -7.88 9.47 3.64
C GLU A 61 -7.18 9.62 2.26
N THR A 62 -6.00 10.26 2.24
CA THR A 62 -5.16 10.35 1.05
C THR A 62 -4.67 8.99 0.56
N GLY A 63 -4.31 8.10 1.47
CA GLY A 63 -3.90 6.73 1.19
C GLY A 63 -5.03 5.90 0.59
N GLU A 64 -6.24 6.01 1.13
CA GLU A 64 -7.46 5.35 0.64
C GLU A 64 -7.83 5.83 -0.76
N ALA A 65 -7.86 7.15 -0.98
CA ALA A 65 -8.14 7.72 -2.30
C ALA A 65 -7.12 7.23 -3.35
N LEU A 66 -5.84 7.16 -2.98
CA LEU A 66 -4.79 6.66 -3.87
C LEU A 66 -4.89 5.15 -4.11
N ALA A 67 -5.19 4.37 -3.08
CA ALA A 67 -5.44 2.93 -3.21
C ALA A 67 -6.64 2.66 -4.12
N GLY A 68 -7.73 3.41 -3.94
CA GLY A 68 -8.90 3.42 -4.81
C GLY A 68 -8.52 3.69 -6.26
N ASN A 69 -7.74 4.75 -6.53
CA ASN A 69 -7.24 5.03 -7.88
C ASN A 69 -6.37 3.90 -8.45
N LEU A 70 -5.51 3.27 -7.63
CA LEU A 70 -4.63 2.18 -8.05
C LEU A 70 -5.41 0.89 -8.37
N ASN A 71 -6.52 0.63 -7.67
CA ASN A 71 -7.41 -0.51 -7.88
C ASN A 71 -8.46 -0.25 -8.97
N ALA A 72 -8.82 1.02 -9.19
CA ALA A 72 -9.74 1.44 -10.24
C ALA A 72 -9.11 1.43 -11.63
N VAL A 73 -7.78 1.28 -11.77
CA VAL A 73 -7.14 0.98 -13.06
C VAL A 73 -7.45 -0.49 -13.38
N PRO A 74 -8.42 -0.79 -14.26
CA PRO A 74 -8.61 -2.13 -14.75
C PRO A 74 -7.46 -2.42 -15.72
N GLY A 75 -7.09 -3.68 -15.90
CA GLY A 75 -6.17 -4.12 -16.93
C GLY A 75 -6.71 -3.95 -18.36
N ASP A 76 -7.45 -2.88 -18.68
CA ASP A 76 -8.05 -2.62 -20.00
C ASP A 76 -7.25 -1.61 -20.83
N GLN A 77 -5.94 -1.82 -20.88
CA GLN A 77 -5.13 -1.42 -22.05
C GLN A 77 -4.20 -2.58 -22.43
N GLN A 78 -4.78 -3.72 -22.75
CA GLN A 78 -4.18 -4.61 -23.74
C GLN A 78 -4.79 -4.23 -25.10
N THR A 79 -4.19 -3.19 -25.68
CA THR A 79 -4.47 -2.72 -27.04
C THR A 79 -4.17 -3.82 -28.05
N VAL A 80 -5.21 -4.16 -28.84
CA VAL A 80 -5.27 -4.67 -30.23
C VAL A 80 -4.35 -5.84 -30.60
#